data_AF-A0A219AKC7-F1
#
_entry.id   AF-A0A219AKC7-F1
#
_cell.length_a   1.000
_cell.length_b   1.000
_cell.length_c   1.000
_cell.angle_alpha   90.00
_cell.angle_beta   90.00
_cell.angle_gamma   90.00
#
_symmetry.space_group_name_H-M   'P 1'
#
loop_
_entity.id
_entity.type
_entity.pdbx_description
1 polymer ?
#
loop_
_entity_poly.entity_id
_entity_poly.type
_entity_poly.pdbx_seq_one_letter_code
_entity_poly.pdbx_strand_id
1 'polypeptide(L)'
;MNPRTKRVLITAPIWMLLEFFLLKYIFLLYGGINDIYTLGITIILGLMQTIPMLFEEKKSRVITRFIARLFGIWEWITVMFLIVTVGIYIIKVFIHIPTNIISLIFIIVLLIGVYAYYNVHHIILNNYTLELDNIKEDINIVHISDIHLVQ
;
A
#
# COMPACT_ATOMS: atom_id res chain seq x y z
N MET A 1 12.18 17.17 -16.86
CA MET A 1 11.86 16.53 -15.57
C MET A 1 11.74 15.04 -15.78
N ASN A 2 12.39 14.20 -14.97
CA ASN A 2 12.33 12.74 -15.12
C ASN A 2 10.87 12.26 -14.97
N PRO A 3 10.38 11.33 -15.83
CA PRO A 3 9.02 10.80 -15.76
C PRO A 3 8.60 10.29 -14.37
N ARG A 4 9.54 9.73 -13.59
CA ARG A 4 9.26 9.26 -12.22
C ARG A 4 8.98 10.40 -11.25
N THR A 5 9.80 11.45 -11.24
CA THR A 5 9.60 12.67 -10.44
C THR A 5 8.26 13.33 -10.75
N LYS A 6 7.90 13.39 -12.04
CA LYS A 6 6.61 13.93 -12.48
C LYS A 6 5.44 13.12 -11.93
N ARG A 7 5.54 11.79 -11.93
CA ARG A 7 4.51 10.93 -11.36
C ARG A 7 4.35 11.19 -9.86
N VAL A 8 5.44 11.16 -9.10
CA VAL A 8 5.44 11.37 -7.64
C VAL A 8 4.81 12.72 -7.27
N LEU A 9 5.20 13.81 -7.93
CA LEU A 9 4.68 15.15 -7.63
C LEU A 9 3.19 15.31 -7.97
N ILE A 10 2.67 14.57 -8.96
CA ILE A 10 1.25 14.59 -9.31
C ILE A 10 0.45 13.69 -8.38
N THR A 11 0.98 12.53 -8.00
CA THR A 11 0.28 11.55 -7.16
C THR A 11 0.28 11.93 -5.69
N ALA A 12 1.33 12.61 -5.20
CA ALA A 12 1.45 12.96 -3.78
C ALA A 12 0.28 13.81 -3.24
N PRO A 13 -0.18 14.89 -3.92
CA PRO A 13 -1.34 15.65 -3.47
C PRO A 13 -2.64 14.82 -3.43
N ILE A 14 -2.80 13.88 -4.36
CA ILE A 14 -3.96 12.99 -4.42
C ILE A 14 -3.95 12.04 -3.22
N TRP A 15 -2.80 11.44 -2.93
CA TRP A 15 -2.61 10.59 -1.74
C TRP A 15 -2.85 11.36 -0.46
N MET A 16 -2.30 12.57 -0.33
CA MET A 16 -2.54 13.43 0.83
C MET A 16 -4.02 13.77 1.00
N LEU A 17 -4.74 14.07 -0.08
CA LEU A 17 -6.17 14.34 -0.02
C LEU A 17 -6.95 13.09 0.46
N LEU A 18 -6.61 11.92 -0.07
CA LEU A 18 -7.19 10.65 0.36
C LEU A 18 -6.92 10.39 1.85
N GLU A 19 -5.67 10.54 2.29
CA GLU A 19 -5.27 10.38 3.69
C GLU A 19 -5.99 11.34 4.62
N PHE A 20 -6.13 12.61 4.22
CA PHE A 20 -6.85 13.61 5.00
C PHE A 20 -8.30 13.17 5.26
N PHE A 21 -9.03 12.79 4.21
CA PHE A 21 -10.41 12.33 4.36
C PHE A 21 -10.49 11.04 5.15
N LEU A 22 -9.62 10.07 4.88
CA LEU A 22 -9.57 8.82 5.62
C LEU A 22 -9.36 9.06 7.11
N LEU A 23 -8.33 9.82 7.49
CA LEU A 23 -8.04 10.14 8.88
C LEU A 23 -9.19 10.91 9.53
N LYS A 24 -9.79 11.88 8.81
CA LYS A 24 -10.98 12.60 9.29
C LYS A 24 -12.12 11.65 9.63
N TYR A 25 -12.46 10.73 8.73
CA TYR A 25 -13.53 9.76 8.96
C TYR A 25 -13.19 8.76 10.05
N ILE A 26 -11.95 8.29 10.14
CA ILE A 26 -11.50 7.45 11.25
C ILE A 26 -11.65 8.20 12.58
N PHE A 27 -11.17 9.44 12.69
CA PHE A 27 -11.29 10.24 13.91
C PHE A 27 -12.74 10.50 14.30
N LEU A 28 -13.63 10.73 13.33
CA LEU A 28 -15.06 10.88 13.58
C LEU A 28 -15.69 9.62 14.20
N LEU A 29 -15.16 8.41 13.94
CA LEU A 29 -15.60 7.20 14.63
C LEU A 29 -15.31 7.22 16.14
N TYR A 30 -14.36 8.05 16.59
CA TYR A 30 -13.91 8.19 17.97
C TYR A 30 -14.31 9.52 18.63
N GLY A 31 -15.18 10.31 18.01
CA GLY A 31 -15.64 11.61 18.53
C GLY A 31 -15.07 12.84 17.81
N GLY A 32 -14.21 12.63 16.80
CA GLY A 32 -13.69 13.69 15.94
C GLY A 32 -12.47 14.41 16.51
N ILE A 33 -11.67 14.98 15.61
CA ILE A 33 -10.53 15.84 15.92
C ILE A 33 -10.65 17.08 15.01
N ASN A 34 -10.16 18.24 15.46
CA ASN A 34 -10.16 19.47 14.67
C ASN A 34 -9.39 19.26 13.35
N ASP A 35 -10.00 19.71 12.25
CA ASP A 35 -9.49 19.61 10.88
C ASP A 35 -8.05 20.15 10.74
N ILE A 36 -7.64 21.16 11.52
CA ILE A 36 -6.27 21.69 11.51
C ILE A 36 -5.26 20.64 11.95
N TYR A 37 -5.55 19.86 13.00
CA TYR A 37 -4.64 18.81 13.46
C TYR A 37 -4.58 17.66 12.45
N THR A 38 -5.73 17.27 11.88
CA THR A 38 -5.80 16.24 10.82
C THR A 38 -4.99 16.65 9.59
N LEU A 39 -5.11 17.92 9.18
CA LEU A 39 -4.34 18.49 8.07
C LEU A 39 -2.84 18.50 8.37
N GLY A 40 -2.44 18.87 9.60
CA GLY A 40 -1.05 18.80 10.04
C GLY A 40 -0.47 17.38 9.94
N ILE A 41 -1.18 16.37 10.45
CA ILE A 41 -0.77 14.96 10.36
C ILE A 41 -0.62 14.53 8.90
N THR A 42 -1.60 14.88 8.06
CA THR A 42 -1.59 14.54 6.63
C THR A 42 -0.38 15.13 5.91
N ILE A 43 -0.04 16.40 6.19
CA ILE A 43 1.13 17.04 5.58
C ILE A 43 2.42 16.32 5.99
N ILE A 44 2.55 15.96 7.27
CA ILE A 44 3.71 15.22 7.76
C ILE A 44 3.84 13.88 7.04
N LEU A 45 2.75 13.11 6.92
CA LEU A 45 2.74 11.81 6.23
C LEU A 45 3.09 11.96 4.74
N GLY A 46 2.46 12.92 4.04
CA GLY A 46 2.72 13.18 2.63
C GLY A 46 4.16 13.62 2.34
N LEU A 47 4.76 14.45 3.22
CA LEU A 47 6.17 14.82 3.12
C LEU A 47 7.08 13.62 3.39
N MET A 48 6.78 12.81 4.40
CA MET A 48 7.54 11.59 4.71
C MET A 48 7.48 10.56 3.57
N GLN A 49 6.40 10.51 2.78
CA GLN A 49 6.31 9.68 1.57
C GLN A 49 7.11 10.27 0.40
N THR A 50 6.91 11.56 0.14
CA THR A 50 7.38 12.22 -1.08
C THR A 50 8.88 12.47 -1.07
N ILE A 51 9.42 12.92 0.07
CA ILE A 51 10.83 13.30 0.20
C ILE A 51 11.75 12.11 -0.13
N PRO A 52 11.62 10.93 0.52
CA PRO A 52 12.50 9.79 0.24
C PRO A 52 12.43 9.32 -1.21
N MET A 53 11.25 9.33 -1.83
CA MET A 53 11.08 8.95 -3.24
C MET A 53 11.85 9.89 -4.18
N LEU A 54 11.85 11.19 -3.89
CA LEU A 54 12.63 12.18 -4.66
C LEU A 54 14.15 12.05 -4.43
N PHE A 55 14.58 11.59 -3.25
CA PHE A 55 15.99 11.38 -2.92
C PHE A 55 16.55 10.04 -3.43
N GLU A 56 15.73 8.97 -3.50
CA GLU A 56 16.13 7.70 -4.11
C GLU A 56 16.59 7.87 -5.56
N GLU A 57 15.95 8.79 -6.30
CA GLU A 57 16.31 9.11 -7.69
C GLU A 57 17.78 9.54 -7.83
N LYS A 58 18.31 10.26 -6.83
CA LYS A 58 19.67 10.82 -6.87
C LYS A 58 20.72 9.85 -6.35
N LYS A 59 20.38 9.08 -5.30
CA LYS A 59 21.26 8.05 -4.71
C LYS A 59 20.43 7.14 -3.80
N SER A 60 20.27 5.88 -4.17
CA SER A 60 19.67 4.86 -3.31
C SER A 60 20.51 4.67 -2.03
N ARG A 61 19.98 5.10 -0.89
CA ARG A 61 20.57 4.87 0.44
C ARG A 61 19.73 3.84 1.19
N VAL A 62 20.33 3.14 2.16
CA VAL A 62 19.62 2.14 2.98
C VAL A 62 18.40 2.76 3.66
N ILE A 63 18.53 3.99 4.19
CA ILE A 63 17.46 4.72 4.86
C ILE A 63 16.31 5.06 3.90
N THR A 64 16.60 5.60 2.71
CA THR A 64 15.56 6.00 1.75
C THR A 64 14.78 4.78 1.24
N ARG A 65 15.46 3.65 1.03
CA ARG A 65 14.85 2.38 0.62
C ARG A 65 13.98 1.77 1.72
N PHE A 66 14.43 1.87 2.98
CA PHE A 66 13.62 1.45 4.12
C PHE A 66 12.35 2.29 4.25
N ILE A 67 12.45 3.62 4.14
CA ILE A 67 11.29 4.50 4.20
C ILE A 67 10.35 4.25 3.02
N ALA A 68 10.85 4.11 1.80
CA ALA A 68 10.02 3.77 0.63
C ALA A 68 9.26 2.46 0.83
N ARG A 69 9.90 1.43 1.42
CA ARG A 69 9.22 0.17 1.77
C ARG A 69 8.14 0.36 2.84
N LEU A 70 8.41 1.14 3.89
CA LEU A 70 7.42 1.47 4.91
C LEU A 70 6.21 2.19 4.30
N PHE A 71 6.44 3.12 3.36
CA PHE A 71 5.35 3.82 2.69
C PHE A 71 4.55 2.91 1.75
N GLY A 72 5.16 1.91 1.13
CA GLY A 72 4.40 0.88 0.40
C GLY A 72 3.45 0.08 1.32
N ILE A 73 3.90 -0.25 2.55
CA ILE A 73 3.04 -0.88 3.56
C ILE A 73 1.96 0.11 4.02
N TRP A 74 2.32 1.38 4.21
CA TRP A 74 1.39 2.43 4.60
C TRP A 74 0.28 2.66 3.57
N GLU A 75 0.60 2.72 2.28
CA GLU A 75 -0.39 2.82 1.20
C GLU A 75 -1.37 1.65 1.23
N TRP A 76 -0.88 0.43 1.47
CA TRP A 76 -1.74 -0.75 1.64
C TRP A 76 -2.66 -0.61 2.87
N ILE A 77 -2.12 -0.19 4.02
CA ILE A 77 -2.90 0.06 5.24
C ILE A 77 -3.99 1.11 4.97
N THR A 78 -3.64 2.21 4.31
CA THR A 78 -4.56 3.30 3.94
C THR A 78 -5.74 2.77 3.12
N VAL A 79 -5.49 1.93 2.11
CA VAL A 79 -6.56 1.34 1.29
C VAL A 79 -7.42 0.37 2.11
N MET A 80 -6.82 -0.50 2.91
CA MET A 80 -7.59 -1.42 3.77
C MET A 80 -8.44 -0.68 4.79
N PHE A 81 -7.87 0.34 5.42
CA PHE A 81 -8.57 1.18 6.38
C PHE A 81 -9.69 1.98 5.71
N LEU A 82 -9.52 2.43 4.47
CA LEU A 82 -10.59 3.06 3.71
C LEU A 82 -11.78 2.11 3.52
N ILE A 83 -11.53 0.89 3.03
CA ILE A 83 -12.58 -0.12 2.81
C ILE A 83 -13.31 -0.42 4.12
N VAL A 84 -12.56 -0.64 5.21
CA VAL A 84 -13.10 -0.93 6.54
C VAL A 84 -13.90 0.26 7.09
N THR A 85 -13.38 1.48 6.96
CA THR A 85 -14.05 2.69 7.43
C THR A 85 -15.38 2.88 6.70
N VAL A 86 -15.40 2.74 5.37
CA VAL A 86 -16.63 2.79 4.57
C VAL A 86 -17.63 1.72 5.03
N GLY A 87 -17.18 0.47 5.20
CA GLY A 87 -18.03 -0.62 5.69
C GLY A 87 -18.63 -0.33 7.08
N ILE A 88 -17.82 0.18 8.01
CA ILE A 88 -18.28 0.58 9.35
C ILE A 88 -19.33 1.68 9.26
N TYR A 89 -19.13 2.70 8.44
CA TYR A 89 -20.11 3.78 8.27
C TYR A 89 -21.44 3.28 7.70
N ILE A 90 -21.40 2.37 6.72
CA ILE A 90 -22.62 1.74 6.17
C ILE A 90 -23.35 0.96 7.26
N ILE A 91 -22.65 0.13 8.04
CA ILE A 91 -23.26 -0.67 9.10
C ILE A 91 -23.80 0.22 10.23
N LYS A 92 -23.12 1.32 10.56
CA LYS A 92 -23.56 2.29 11.59
C LYS A 92 -24.89 2.97 11.26
N VAL A 93 -25.35 2.95 10.00
CA VAL A 93 -26.70 3.40 9.63
C VAL A 93 -27.77 2.49 10.24
N PHE A 94 -27.48 1.19 10.38
CA PHE A 94 -28.45 0.20 10.83
C PHE A 94 -28.31 -0.14 12.32
N ILE A 95 -27.08 -0.19 12.84
CA ILE A 95 -26.80 -0.60 14.22
C ILE A 95 -25.76 0.30 14.88
N HIS A 96 -25.89 0.53 16.18
CA HIS A 96 -24.85 1.20 16.93
C HIS A 96 -23.67 0.24 17.17
N ILE A 97 -22.48 0.61 16.71
CA ILE A 97 -21.25 -0.15 16.93
C ILE A 97 -20.43 0.57 18.01
N PRO A 98 -20.15 -0.08 19.15
CA PRO A 98 -19.30 0.51 20.18
C PRO A 98 -17.87 0.69 19.69
N THR A 99 -17.21 1.75 20.15
CA THR A 99 -15.85 2.13 19.74
C THR A 99 -14.82 1.03 19.98
N ASN A 100 -14.96 0.25 21.06
CA ASN A 100 -14.07 -0.88 21.35
C ASN A 100 -14.08 -1.94 20.24
N ILE A 101 -15.26 -2.23 19.65
CA ILE A 101 -15.37 -3.17 18.53
C ILE A 101 -14.74 -2.58 17.27
N ILE A 102 -14.93 -1.29 17.02
CA ILE A 102 -14.28 -0.57 15.91
C ILE A 102 -12.75 -0.68 16.01
N SER A 103 -12.18 -0.44 17.20
CA SER A 103 -10.74 -0.59 17.43
C SER A 103 -10.25 -2.01 17.21
N LEU A 104 -11.01 -3.02 17.66
CA LEU A 104 -10.67 -4.43 17.43
C LEU A 104 -10.60 -4.77 15.94
N ILE A 105 -11.54 -4.27 15.14
CA ILE A 105 -11.55 -4.47 13.68
C ILE A 105 -10.28 -3.89 13.04
N PHE A 106 -9.91 -2.65 13.37
CA PHE A 106 -8.69 -2.04 12.83
C PHE A 106 -7.41 -2.81 13.24
N ILE A 107 -7.34 -3.29 14.48
CA ILE A 107 -6.22 -4.12 14.94
C ILE A 107 -6.14 -5.43 14.15
N ILE A 108 -7.27 -6.11 13.92
CA ILE A 108 -7.31 -7.35 13.12
C ILE A 108 -6.77 -7.09 11.71
N VAL A 109 -7.14 -5.98 11.08
CA VAL A 109 -6.63 -5.61 9.74
C VAL A 109 -5.12 -5.43 9.74
N LEU A 110 -4.56 -4.78 10.77
CA LEU A 110 -3.11 -4.66 10.93
C LEU A 110 -2.43 -6.02 11.12
N LEU A 111 -3.01 -6.91 11.93
CA LEU A 111 -2.49 -8.26 12.14
C LEU A 111 -2.49 -9.09 10.84
N ILE A 112 -3.54 -8.98 10.03
CA ILE A 112 -3.60 -9.61 8.71
C ILE A 112 -2.48 -9.08 7.82
N GLY A 113 -2.24 -7.76 7.82
CA GLY A 113 -1.15 -7.14 7.07
C GLY A 113 0.23 -7.69 7.48
N VAL A 114 0.49 -7.79 8.78
CA VAL A 114 1.74 -8.37 9.31
C VAL A 114 1.89 -9.84 8.92
N TYR A 115 0.83 -10.63 9.07
CA TYR A 115 0.82 -12.05 8.70
C TYR A 115 1.07 -12.26 7.20
N ALA A 116 0.38 -11.49 6.35
CA ALA A 116 0.58 -11.54 4.91
C ALA A 116 2.00 -11.13 4.52
N TYR A 117 2.53 -10.06 5.11
CA TYR A 117 3.90 -9.61 4.88
C TYR A 117 4.91 -10.69 5.26
N TYR A 118 4.75 -11.32 6.42
CA TYR A 118 5.61 -12.41 6.88
C TYR A 118 5.60 -13.60 5.90
N ASN A 119 4.40 -14.09 5.54
CA ASN A 119 4.26 -15.24 4.65
C ASN A 119 4.88 -15.02 3.28
N VAL A 120 4.71 -13.82 2.69
CA VAL A 120 5.30 -13.51 1.37
C VAL A 120 6.83 -13.59 1.39
N HIS A 121 7.47 -13.24 2.51
CA HIS A 121 8.93 -13.35 2.65
C HIS A 121 9.42 -14.78 2.88
N HIS A 122 8.51 -15.72 3.14
CA HIS A 122 8.80 -17.13 3.41
C HIS A 122 8.30 -18.06 2.30
N ILE A 123 7.86 -17.50 1.15
CA ILE A 123 7.50 -18.30 -0.03
C ILE A 123 8.77 -18.97 -0.56
N ILE A 124 8.82 -20.29 -0.39
CA ILE A 124 9.83 -21.14 -1.02
C ILE A 124 9.46 -21.26 -2.50
N LEU A 125 10.20 -20.55 -3.36
CA LEU A 125 10.09 -20.71 -4.81
C LEU A 125 10.62 -22.10 -5.18
N ASN A 126 9.71 -23.06 -5.38
CA ASN A 126 10.05 -24.34 -6.00
C ASN A 126 10.32 -24.10 -7.48
N ASN A 127 11.56 -23.71 -7.80
CA ASN A 127 12.03 -23.63 -9.17
C ASN A 127 12.19 -25.06 -9.68
N TYR A 128 11.31 -25.49 -10.56
CA TYR A 128 11.52 -26.70 -11.35
C TYR A 128 12.49 -26.37 -12.47
N THR A 129 13.73 -26.83 -12.34
CA THR A 129 14.69 -26.84 -13.45
C THR A 129 14.29 -27.97 -14.40
N LEU A 130 13.76 -27.61 -15.57
CA LEU A 130 13.58 -28.54 -16.68
C LEU A 130 14.96 -28.82 -17.29
N GLU A 131 15.60 -29.91 -16.87
CA GLU A 131 16.81 -30.43 -17.50
C GLU A 131 16.39 -31.22 -18.75
N LEU A 132 16.64 -30.65 -19.93
CA LEU A 132 16.38 -31.31 -21.20
C LEU A 132 17.64 -32.08 -21.62
N ASP A 133 17.80 -33.30 -21.12
CA ASP A 133 18.85 -34.20 -21.57
C ASP A 133 18.43 -34.99 -22.82
N ASN A 134 19.35 -35.14 -23.78
CA ASN A 134 19.17 -35.84 -25.06
C ASN A 134 18.13 -35.25 -26.03
N ILE A 135 18.20 -33.93 -26.26
CA ILE A 135 17.54 -33.31 -27.42
C ILE A 135 18.20 -33.83 -28.72
N LYS A 136 17.60 -34.85 -29.36
CA LYS A 136 18.05 -35.39 -30.66
C LYS A 136 17.35 -34.75 -31.86
N GLU A 137 16.34 -33.93 -31.63
CA GLU A 137 15.53 -33.24 -32.63
C GLU A 137 15.35 -31.78 -32.21
N ASP A 138 15.28 -30.83 -33.15
CA ASP A 138 15.09 -29.42 -32.83
C ASP A 138 13.74 -29.18 -32.13
N ILE A 139 13.78 -29.01 -30.80
CA ILE A 139 12.59 -28.67 -30.01
C ILE A 139 12.38 -27.16 -30.10
N ASN A 140 11.39 -26.74 -30.88
CA ASN A 140 10.99 -25.34 -30.99
C ASN A 140 10.06 -24.97 -29.82
N ILE A 141 10.63 -24.62 -28.67
CA ILE A 141 9.86 -24.20 -27.48
C ILE A 141 9.47 -22.74 -27.63
N VAL A 142 8.20 -22.49 -27.98
CA VAL A 142 7.62 -21.14 -27.97
C VAL A 142 7.15 -20.84 -26.55
N HIS A 143 8.01 -20.19 -25.76
CA HIS A 143 7.66 -19.69 -24.43
C HIS A 143 6.95 -18.34 -24.55
N ILE A 144 5.64 -18.34 -24.33
CA ILE A 144 4.81 -17.14 -24.32
C ILE A 144 4.57 -16.75 -22.86
N SER A 145 5.19 -15.67 -22.40
CA SER A 145 4.88 -15.04 -21.12
C SER A 145 4.74 -13.53 -21.31
N ASP A 146 3.76 -12.92 -20.63
CA ASP A 146 3.45 -11.49 -20.69
C ASP A 146 2.97 -10.96 -22.06
N ILE A 147 1.96 -11.60 -22.66
CA ILE A 147 1.20 -10.97 -23.74
C ILE A 147 0.41 -9.79 -23.16
N HIS A 148 0.96 -8.59 -23.29
CA HIS A 148 0.22 -7.35 -23.09
C HIS A 148 -0.36 -6.93 -24.44
N LEU A 149 -1.59 -7.39 -24.73
CA LEU A 149 -2.37 -6.90 -25.86
C LEU A 149 -2.81 -5.46 -25.57
N VAL A 150 -1.98 -4.49 -25.98
CA VAL A 150 -2.37 -3.09 -26.05
C VAL A 150 -2.98 -2.88 -27.43
N GLN A 151 -4.29 -2.60 -27.45
CA GLN A 151 -5.05 -2.24 -28.64
C GLN A 151 -5.11 -0.71 -28.78
#